data_AF-A0A6L9H941-F1
#
_entry.id   AF-A0A6L9H941-F1
#
_cell.length_a   1.000
_cell.length_b   1.000
_cell.length_c   1.000
_cell.angle_alpha   90.00
_cell.angle_beta   90.00
_cell.angle_gamma   90.00
#
_symmetry.space_group_name_H-M   'P 1'
#
loop_
_entity.id
_entity.type
_entity.pdbx_description
1 polymer ?
#
loop_
_entity_poly.entity_id
_entity_poly.type
_entity_poly.pdbx_seq_one_letter_code
_entity_poly.pdbx_strand_id
1 'polypeptide(L)'
;MRAGVHCQKAAMPSNAGYFYVLTIIRRNIKMKRSVYNMKHLKQWKLPLLKAIAPFFFVTALLLAFTYARLLQEAQAARLSPDILRFHVLANSNSPEDQALKLEVRDFLIDMVYRELCAEADVSSLTERRFSKEMISDFIMRHHTSLERAAENYMFSKGFPYSATVRLERRYFPTRQYGDVTLPCGSYDAVRVLLGRGTGKNWWCVLYPPLCFSGIASSGEMPPDSKEELKALVPEDERSSLFGAKTLIFGERELELEQKAAASDVRVKFWLAEVLGQKETP
;
A
#
# COMPACT_ATOMS: atom_id res chain seq x y z
N MET A 1 -122.29 -42.51 -30.48
CA MET A 1 -121.42 -41.54 -29.76
C MET A 1 -119.99 -41.86 -30.16
N ARG A 2 -119.36 -41.08 -31.05
CA ARG A 2 -118.26 -40.11 -30.79
C ARG A 2 -117.13 -40.68 -29.93
N ALA A 3 -115.84 -40.57 -30.22
CA ALA A 3 -115.01 -40.04 -31.31
C ALA A 3 -113.55 -40.50 -31.04
N GLY A 4 -112.63 -40.30 -31.99
CA GLY A 4 -111.20 -40.66 -31.90
C GLY A 4 -110.43 -40.04 -30.73
N VAL A 5 -109.12 -40.30 -30.55
CA VAL A 5 -108.05 -39.58 -31.28
C VAL A 5 -106.69 -40.29 -31.16
N HIS A 6 -105.93 -40.18 -32.24
CA HIS A 6 -104.53 -40.54 -32.47
C HIS A 6 -103.50 -39.65 -31.73
N CYS A 7 -102.41 -40.31 -31.29
CA CYS A 7 -100.99 -39.90 -31.15
C CYS A 7 -100.53 -38.46 -31.55
N GLN A 8 -99.70 -37.81 -30.71
CA GLN A 8 -98.46 -37.13 -31.17
C GLN A 8 -97.46 -36.71 -30.06
N LYS A 9 -96.21 -37.17 -30.27
CA LYS A 9 -94.87 -36.56 -30.09
C LYS A 9 -94.36 -36.01 -28.74
N ALA A 10 -93.15 -36.50 -28.45
CA ALA A 10 -92.22 -36.10 -27.42
C ALA A 10 -91.64 -34.67 -27.59
N ALA A 11 -91.29 -34.05 -26.46
CA ALA A 11 -90.26 -33.02 -26.36
C ALA A 11 -89.44 -33.28 -25.10
N MET A 12 -88.14 -33.58 -25.28
CA MET A 12 -87.15 -33.74 -24.20
C MET A 12 -86.72 -32.37 -23.65
N PRO A 13 -86.45 -32.23 -22.33
CA PRO A 13 -85.88 -31.02 -21.78
C PRO A 13 -84.35 -31.03 -21.79
N SER A 14 -83.81 -29.88 -22.24
CA SER A 14 -82.64 -29.14 -21.75
C SER A 14 -81.25 -29.81 -21.63
N ASN A 15 -80.42 -29.51 -22.62
CA ASN A 15 -78.94 -29.61 -22.64
C ASN A 15 -78.21 -28.62 -21.69
N ALA A 16 -78.80 -28.25 -20.55
CA ALA A 16 -78.26 -27.20 -19.69
C ALA A 16 -77.19 -27.70 -18.68
N GLY A 17 -77.24 -28.98 -18.28
CA GLY A 17 -76.32 -29.54 -17.28
C GLY A 17 -74.89 -29.75 -17.78
N TYR A 18 -74.72 -30.09 -19.07
CA TYR A 18 -73.42 -30.45 -19.63
C TYR A 18 -72.49 -29.25 -19.81
N PHE A 19 -73.05 -28.07 -20.10
CA PHE A 19 -72.28 -26.83 -20.24
C PHE A 19 -71.74 -26.32 -18.90
N TYR A 20 -72.47 -26.48 -17.80
CA TYR A 20 -72.06 -25.97 -16.49
C TYR A 20 -70.85 -26.74 -15.92
N VAL A 21 -70.84 -28.07 -16.08
CA VAL A 21 -69.76 -28.95 -15.60
C VAL A 21 -68.46 -28.72 -16.38
N LEU A 22 -68.53 -28.59 -17.72
CA LEU A 22 -67.35 -28.29 -18.54
C LEU A 22 -66.76 -26.90 -18.26
N THR A 23 -67.58 -25.93 -17.88
CA THR A 23 -67.12 -24.56 -17.58
C THR A 23 -66.38 -24.50 -16.23
N ILE A 24 -66.85 -25.25 -15.23
CA ILE A 24 -66.18 -25.37 -13.92
C ILE A 24 -64.86 -26.15 -14.04
N ILE A 25 -64.83 -27.24 -14.82
CA ILE A 25 -63.60 -28.01 -15.08
C ILE A 25 -62.58 -27.17 -15.86
N ARG A 26 -63.01 -26.41 -16.88
CA ARG A 26 -62.13 -25.47 -17.62
C ARG A 26 -61.59 -24.35 -16.73
N ARG A 27 -62.38 -23.79 -15.80
CA ARG A 27 -61.90 -22.79 -14.82
C ARG A 27 -60.87 -23.36 -13.85
N ASN A 28 -61.07 -24.59 -13.35
CA ASN A 28 -60.12 -25.24 -12.43
C ASN A 28 -58.78 -25.64 -13.10
N ILE A 29 -58.80 -26.04 -14.37
CA ILE A 29 -57.57 -26.32 -15.14
C ILE A 29 -56.78 -25.03 -15.40
N LYS A 30 -57.47 -23.91 -15.65
CA LYS A 30 -56.81 -22.59 -15.84
C LYS A 30 -56.16 -22.08 -14.55
N MET A 31 -56.74 -22.31 -13.38
CA MET A 31 -56.12 -21.97 -12.08
C MET A 31 -54.90 -22.83 -11.75
N LYS A 32 -54.94 -24.16 -11.97
CA LYS A 32 -53.78 -25.04 -11.73
C LYS A 32 -52.57 -24.71 -12.63
N ARG A 33 -52.81 -24.27 -13.88
CA ARG A 33 -51.75 -23.80 -14.79
C ARG A 33 -51.04 -22.54 -14.31
N SER A 34 -51.76 -21.61 -13.65
CA SER A 34 -51.18 -20.37 -13.10
C SER A 34 -50.24 -20.65 -11.91
N VAL A 35 -50.64 -21.56 -11.01
CA VAL A 35 -49.83 -21.95 -9.83
C VAL A 35 -48.59 -22.77 -10.20
N TYR A 36 -48.66 -23.59 -11.26
CA TYR A 36 -47.50 -24.35 -11.75
C TYR A 36 -46.43 -23.43 -12.39
N ASN A 37 -46.87 -22.38 -13.07
CA ASN A 37 -45.97 -21.41 -13.71
C ASN A 37 -45.21 -20.53 -12.70
N MET A 38 -45.82 -20.20 -11.56
CA MET A 38 -45.17 -19.46 -10.47
C MET A 38 -44.09 -20.27 -9.72
N LYS A 39 -44.26 -21.59 -9.58
CA LYS A 39 -43.27 -22.46 -8.90
C LYS A 39 -42.01 -22.66 -9.76
N HIS A 40 -42.17 -22.84 -11.06
CA HIS A 40 -41.05 -22.97 -11.99
C HIS A 40 -40.26 -21.65 -12.11
N LEU A 41 -40.93 -20.49 -12.13
CA LEU A 41 -40.24 -19.19 -12.07
C LEU A 41 -39.43 -18.99 -10.77
N LYS A 42 -39.92 -19.48 -9.62
CA LYS A 42 -39.17 -19.43 -8.34
C LYS A 42 -37.97 -20.39 -8.31
N GLN A 43 -38.08 -21.59 -8.90
CA GLN A 43 -36.99 -22.58 -8.85
C GLN A 43 -35.77 -22.18 -9.69
N TRP A 44 -35.94 -21.40 -10.78
CA TRP A 44 -34.83 -20.93 -11.60
C TRP A 44 -34.28 -19.56 -11.15
N LYS A 45 -35.09 -18.71 -10.50
CA LYS A 45 -34.65 -17.38 -10.01
C LYS A 45 -33.77 -17.46 -8.75
N LEU A 46 -34.00 -18.44 -7.87
CA LEU A 46 -33.25 -18.57 -6.61
C LEU A 46 -31.76 -19.00 -6.78
N PRO A 47 -31.40 -20.00 -7.62
CA PRO A 47 -30.00 -20.32 -7.88
C PRO A 47 -29.28 -19.24 -8.69
N LEU A 48 -29.99 -18.56 -9.60
CA LEU A 48 -29.45 -17.44 -10.39
C LEU A 48 -29.10 -16.24 -9.50
N LEU A 49 -29.99 -15.85 -8.57
CA LEU A 49 -29.74 -14.76 -7.62
C LEU A 49 -28.55 -15.06 -6.69
N LYS A 50 -28.42 -16.33 -6.25
CA LYS A 50 -27.30 -16.79 -5.41
C LYS A 50 -25.96 -16.79 -6.13
N ALA A 51 -25.93 -17.00 -7.45
CA ALA A 51 -24.71 -16.92 -8.26
C ALA A 51 -24.30 -15.46 -8.58
N ILE A 52 -25.27 -14.56 -8.69
CA ILE A 52 -25.06 -13.14 -9.04
C ILE A 52 -24.62 -12.30 -7.82
N ALA A 53 -25.13 -12.60 -6.62
CA ALA A 53 -24.77 -11.90 -5.39
C ALA A 53 -23.25 -11.85 -5.07
N PRO A 54 -22.48 -12.96 -5.13
CA PRO A 54 -21.04 -12.91 -4.88
C PRO A 54 -20.29 -12.11 -5.95
N PHE A 55 -20.76 -12.12 -7.20
CA PHE A 55 -20.18 -11.31 -8.26
C PHE A 55 -20.34 -9.81 -7.99
N PHE A 56 -21.53 -9.36 -7.60
CA PHE A 56 -21.73 -7.96 -7.20
C PHE A 56 -20.96 -7.59 -5.94
N PHE A 57 -20.83 -8.50 -4.98
CA PHE A 57 -20.05 -8.26 -3.76
C PHE A 57 -18.55 -8.10 -4.07
N VAL A 58 -17.97 -9.01 -4.87
CA VAL A 58 -16.58 -8.91 -5.32
C VAL A 58 -16.37 -7.65 -6.15
N THR A 59 -17.30 -7.32 -7.05
CA THR A 59 -17.23 -6.09 -7.85
C THR A 59 -17.27 -4.84 -6.97
N ALA A 60 -18.17 -4.79 -5.98
CA ALA A 60 -18.24 -3.69 -5.02
C ALA A 60 -16.97 -3.58 -4.18
N LEU A 61 -16.37 -4.70 -3.75
CA LEU A 61 -15.10 -4.71 -3.04
C LEU A 61 -13.94 -4.19 -3.92
N LEU A 62 -13.87 -4.61 -5.18
CA LEU A 62 -12.86 -4.12 -6.12
C LEU A 62 -13.03 -2.62 -6.37
N LEU A 63 -14.26 -2.13 -6.56
CA LEU A 63 -14.55 -0.71 -6.72
C LEU A 63 -14.21 0.09 -5.46
N ALA A 64 -14.52 -0.44 -4.27
CA ALA A 64 -14.14 0.20 -3.02
C ALA A 64 -12.61 0.28 -2.86
N PHE A 65 -11.89 -0.79 -3.23
CA PHE A 65 -10.43 -0.82 -3.18
C PHE A 65 -9.79 0.14 -4.17
N THR A 66 -10.26 0.19 -5.42
CA THR A 66 -9.74 1.13 -6.42
C THR A 66 -10.06 2.58 -6.04
N TYR A 67 -11.24 2.83 -5.48
CA TYR A 67 -11.59 4.15 -4.96
C TYR A 67 -10.68 4.57 -3.79
N ALA A 68 -10.39 3.67 -2.84
CA ALA A 68 -9.46 3.93 -1.76
C ALA A 68 -8.03 4.22 -2.27
N ARG A 69 -7.57 3.51 -3.30
CA ARG A 69 -6.28 3.78 -3.96
C ARG A 69 -6.26 5.14 -4.62
N LEU A 70 -7.32 5.51 -5.33
CA LEU A 70 -7.44 6.81 -5.99
C LEU A 70 -7.36 7.96 -4.98
N LEU A 71 -8.02 7.81 -3.82
CA LEU A 71 -7.94 8.79 -2.74
C LEU A 71 -6.50 8.92 -2.19
N GLN A 72 -5.81 7.80 -1.95
CA GLN A 72 -4.41 7.81 -1.51
C GLN A 72 -3.50 8.49 -2.55
N GLU A 73 -3.66 8.18 -3.83
CA GLU A 73 -2.86 8.78 -4.88
C GLU A 73 -3.13 10.29 -5.06
N ALA A 74 -4.39 10.72 -4.90
CA ALA A 74 -4.74 12.13 -4.90
C ALA A 74 -4.08 12.87 -3.72
N GLN A 75 -4.09 12.26 -2.54
CA GLN A 75 -3.40 12.80 -1.37
C GLN A 75 -1.88 12.85 -1.58
N ALA A 76 -1.29 11.77 -2.12
CA ALA A 76 0.12 11.73 -2.47
C ALA A 76 0.50 12.80 -3.50
N ALA A 77 -0.35 13.06 -4.50
CA ALA A 77 -0.10 14.08 -5.50
C ALA A 77 0.01 15.48 -4.89
N ARG A 78 -0.78 15.80 -3.86
CA ARG A 78 -0.71 17.06 -3.12
C ARG A 78 0.56 17.19 -2.27
N LEU A 79 1.01 16.08 -1.66
CA LEU A 79 2.18 16.05 -0.78
C LEU A 79 3.51 15.89 -1.53
N SER A 80 3.50 15.26 -2.70
CA SER A 80 4.70 14.93 -3.48
C SER A 80 5.62 16.12 -3.80
N PRO A 81 5.12 17.35 -4.05
CA PRO A 81 5.97 18.51 -4.31
C PRO A 81 6.85 18.87 -3.12
N ASP A 82 6.39 18.65 -1.90
CA ASP A 82 7.09 19.08 -0.68
C ASP A 82 7.83 17.95 0.04
N ILE A 83 7.86 16.75 -0.56
CA ILE A 83 8.52 15.58 0.01
C ILE A 83 9.61 15.09 -0.93
N LEU A 84 10.80 14.80 -0.37
CA LEU A 84 11.88 14.09 -1.03
C LEU A 84 12.06 12.72 -0.39
N ARG A 85 11.81 11.66 -1.15
CA ARG A 85 11.97 10.28 -0.68
C ARG A 85 13.40 9.79 -0.88
N PHE A 86 13.77 8.76 -0.13
CA PHE A 86 15.02 8.03 -0.30
C PHE A 86 14.76 6.56 -0.49
N HIS A 87 15.39 5.98 -1.51
CA HIS A 87 15.21 4.58 -1.86
C HIS A 87 16.55 3.91 -2.10
N VAL A 88 16.94 2.97 -1.24
CA VAL A 88 18.18 2.20 -1.39
C VAL A 88 17.85 0.75 -1.73
N LEU A 89 18.44 0.23 -2.79
CA LEU A 89 18.33 -1.18 -3.21
C LEU A 89 19.65 -1.89 -3.01
N ALA A 90 19.62 -2.98 -2.25
CA ALA A 90 20.78 -3.86 -2.09
C ALA A 90 21.07 -4.64 -3.36
N ASN A 91 22.30 -5.17 -3.47
CA ASN A 91 22.69 -6.02 -4.57
C ASN A 91 21.83 -7.31 -4.62
N SER A 92 21.67 -8.00 -3.48
CA SER A 92 20.83 -9.19 -3.31
C SER A 92 20.06 -9.21 -1.97
N ASN A 93 19.36 -10.31 -1.70
CA ASN A 93 18.63 -10.54 -0.44
C ASN A 93 19.47 -11.24 0.64
N SER A 94 20.78 -11.44 0.43
CA SER A 94 21.63 -12.04 1.46
C SER A 94 21.71 -11.15 2.70
N PRO A 95 21.83 -11.71 3.91
CA PRO A 95 21.97 -10.92 5.14
C PRO A 95 23.10 -9.89 5.06
N GLU A 96 24.22 -10.24 4.42
CA GLU A 96 25.39 -9.39 4.24
C GLU A 96 25.08 -8.18 3.34
N ASP A 97 24.39 -8.40 2.21
CA ASP A 97 23.99 -7.31 1.31
C ASP A 97 22.92 -6.40 1.95
N GLN A 98 22.06 -6.99 2.78
CA GLN A 98 21.05 -6.23 3.52
C GLN A 98 21.68 -5.37 4.61
N ALA A 99 22.69 -5.88 5.33
CA ALA A 99 23.46 -5.11 6.31
C ALA A 99 24.27 -3.99 5.62
N LEU A 100 25.00 -4.32 4.55
CA LEU A 100 25.79 -3.37 3.77
C LEU A 100 24.93 -2.22 3.25
N LYS A 101 23.71 -2.50 2.79
CA LYS A 101 22.74 -1.48 2.36
C LYS A 101 22.48 -0.43 3.45
N LEU A 102 22.32 -0.86 4.71
CA LEU A 102 22.03 0.05 5.82
C LEU A 102 23.26 0.89 6.17
N GLU A 103 24.46 0.29 6.12
CA GLU A 103 25.72 1.02 6.31
C GLU A 103 25.96 2.08 5.23
N VAL A 104 25.81 1.70 3.95
CA VAL A 104 25.98 2.63 2.82
C VAL A 104 24.93 3.74 2.84
N ARG A 105 23.69 3.42 3.24
CA ARG A 105 22.61 4.39 3.45
C ARG A 105 23.04 5.46 4.44
N ASP A 106 23.50 5.06 5.63
CA ASP A 106 23.88 6.00 6.69
C ASP A 106 25.09 6.82 6.27
N PHE A 107 26.10 6.18 5.68
CA PHE A 107 27.27 6.84 5.13
C PHE A 107 26.93 7.93 4.11
N LEU A 108 26.06 7.63 3.14
CA LEU A 108 25.67 8.58 2.10
C LEU A 108 24.84 9.74 2.66
N ILE A 109 23.91 9.47 3.57
CA ILE A 109 23.11 10.51 4.24
C ILE A 109 24.03 11.48 4.98
N ASP A 110 24.95 10.96 5.79
CA ASP A 110 25.88 11.77 6.57
C ASP A 110 26.81 12.58 5.65
N MET A 111 27.25 12.00 4.54
CA MET A 111 28.05 12.70 3.54
C MET A 111 27.28 13.85 2.89
N VAL A 112 26.05 13.62 2.44
CA VAL A 112 25.20 14.64 1.81
C VAL A 112 24.99 15.83 2.75
N TYR A 113 24.56 15.59 4.00
CA TYR A 113 24.33 16.68 4.95
C TYR A 113 25.62 17.40 5.34
N ARG A 114 26.73 16.69 5.53
CA ARG A 114 28.02 17.30 5.86
C ARG A 114 28.52 18.21 4.74
N GLU A 115 28.46 17.75 3.49
CA GLU A 115 28.92 18.53 2.34
C GLU A 115 27.99 19.70 2.02
N LEU A 116 26.67 19.53 2.18
CA LEU A 116 25.71 20.63 2.11
C LEU A 116 26.00 21.73 3.14
N CYS A 117 26.29 21.37 4.40
CA CYS A 117 26.67 22.35 5.43
C CYS A 117 27.95 23.11 5.05
N ALA A 118 28.92 22.40 4.45
CA ALA A 118 30.17 23.02 4.00
C ALA A 118 29.95 23.98 2.83
N GLU A 119 29.10 23.64 1.85
CA GLU A 119 28.80 24.52 0.70
C GLU A 119 27.97 25.74 1.09
N ALA A 120 27.08 25.61 2.07
CA ALA A 120 26.20 26.69 2.52
C ALA A 120 26.85 27.65 3.53
N ASP A 121 28.12 27.43 3.90
CA ASP A 121 28.83 28.18 4.96
C ASP A 121 28.04 28.22 6.29
N VAL A 122 27.31 27.14 6.58
CA VAL A 122 26.52 27.01 7.81
C VAL A 122 27.37 26.29 8.85
N SER A 123 27.79 27.04 9.87
CA SER A 123 28.71 26.58 10.92
C SER A 123 28.21 25.42 11.80
N SER A 124 26.91 25.09 11.73
CA SER A 124 26.29 24.11 12.61
C SER A 124 25.58 22.99 11.83
N LEU A 125 26.07 21.76 12.00
CA LEU A 125 25.40 20.51 11.59
C LEU A 125 24.05 20.29 12.30
N THR A 126 23.68 21.16 13.25
CA THR A 126 22.49 21.06 14.09
C THR A 126 21.26 21.68 13.42
N GLU A 127 21.45 22.61 12.47
CA GLU A 127 20.36 23.27 11.74
C GLU A 127 20.19 22.69 10.34
N ARG A 128 20.04 21.36 10.23
CA ARG A 128 19.86 20.60 8.97
C ARG A 128 18.55 20.93 8.20
N ARG A 129 18.09 22.18 8.24
CA ARG A 129 16.92 22.74 7.55
C ARG A 129 17.27 23.11 6.11
N PHE A 130 17.83 22.15 5.37
CA PHE A 130 17.99 22.31 3.94
C PHE A 130 16.64 22.10 3.28
N SER A 131 16.27 22.97 2.34
CA SER A 131 15.06 22.76 1.56
C SER A 131 15.20 21.54 0.65
N LYS A 132 14.06 20.99 0.22
CA LYS A 132 14.03 19.92 -0.79
C LYS A 132 14.86 20.26 -2.03
N GLU A 133 14.77 21.49 -2.51
CA GLU A 133 15.43 21.97 -3.72
C GLU A 133 16.94 22.00 -3.53
N MET A 134 17.43 22.48 -2.37
CA MET A 134 18.85 22.48 -2.05
C MET A 134 19.44 21.07 -2.04
N ILE A 135 18.73 20.12 -1.39
CA ILE A 135 19.17 18.72 -1.34
C ILE A 135 19.15 18.11 -2.75
N SER A 136 18.10 18.37 -3.51
CA SER A 136 17.92 17.83 -4.87
C SER A 136 19.00 18.34 -5.82
N ASP A 137 19.28 19.65 -5.81
CA ASP A 137 20.32 20.29 -6.62
C ASP A 137 21.71 19.76 -6.27
N PHE A 138 22.03 19.67 -4.98
CA PHE A 138 23.29 19.09 -4.51
C PHE A 138 23.47 17.66 -5.02
N ILE A 139 22.45 16.80 -4.89
CA ILE A 139 22.54 15.42 -5.34
C ILE A 139 22.71 15.35 -6.86
N MET A 140 22.03 16.20 -7.63
CA MET A 140 22.22 16.24 -9.09
C MET A 140 23.66 16.64 -9.47
N ARG A 141 24.22 17.65 -8.82
CA ARG A 141 25.60 18.11 -9.07
C ARG A 141 26.65 17.09 -8.63
N HIS A 142 26.44 16.44 -7.50
CA HIS A 142 27.44 15.59 -6.83
C HIS A 142 27.20 14.08 -7.00
N HIS A 143 26.22 13.64 -7.80
CA HIS A 143 25.85 12.22 -7.95
C HIS A 143 27.06 11.32 -8.25
N THR A 144 27.95 11.70 -9.17
CA THR A 144 29.15 10.91 -9.50
C THR A 144 30.13 10.80 -8.31
N SER A 145 30.24 11.85 -7.49
CA SER A 145 31.06 11.84 -6.28
C SER A 145 30.47 10.90 -5.24
N LEU A 146 29.15 10.96 -5.04
CA LEU A 146 28.40 10.09 -4.14
C LEU A 146 28.50 8.61 -4.57
N GLU A 147 28.40 8.33 -5.87
CA GLU A 147 28.59 6.98 -6.43
C GLU A 147 29.98 6.44 -6.10
N ARG A 148 31.04 7.19 -6.41
CA ARG A 148 32.42 6.79 -6.10
C ARG A 148 32.66 6.61 -4.61
N ALA A 149 32.10 7.48 -3.78
CA ALA A 149 32.21 7.38 -2.33
C ALA A 149 31.55 6.09 -1.81
N ALA A 150 30.36 5.75 -2.31
CA ALA A 150 29.69 4.49 -1.97
C ALA A 150 30.46 3.27 -2.47
N GLU A 151 30.99 3.30 -3.69
CA GLU A 151 31.82 2.22 -4.25
C GLU A 151 33.08 1.99 -3.42
N ASN A 152 33.81 3.06 -3.06
CA ASN A 152 35.00 2.98 -2.23
C ASN A 152 34.66 2.45 -0.83
N TYR A 153 33.54 2.88 -0.25
CA TYR A 153 33.05 2.38 1.03
C TYR A 153 32.77 0.87 0.97
N MET A 154 32.01 0.41 -0.02
CA MET A 154 31.71 -1.01 -0.22
C MET A 154 32.98 -1.82 -0.49
N PHE A 155 33.90 -1.30 -1.31
CA PHE A 155 35.16 -1.95 -1.63
C PHE A 155 36.03 -2.14 -0.37
N SER A 156 36.09 -1.14 0.51
CA SER A 156 36.81 -1.23 1.79
C SER A 156 36.26 -2.32 2.72
N LYS A 157 34.99 -2.69 2.54
CA LYS A 157 34.30 -3.75 3.28
C LYS A 157 34.38 -5.12 2.60
N GLY A 158 35.09 -5.22 1.46
CA GLY A 158 35.25 -6.45 0.69
C GLY A 158 34.16 -6.69 -0.36
N PHE A 159 33.34 -5.69 -0.69
CA PHE A 159 32.26 -5.79 -1.67
C PHE A 159 32.58 -4.97 -2.93
N PRO A 160 33.04 -5.60 -4.03
CA PRO A 160 33.40 -4.90 -5.27
C PRO A 160 32.16 -4.62 -6.13
N TYR A 161 31.20 -3.87 -5.58
CA TYR A 161 29.97 -3.48 -6.28
C TYR A 161 30.08 -2.06 -6.83
N SER A 162 29.43 -1.82 -7.98
CA SER A 162 29.14 -0.47 -8.44
C SER A 162 28.02 0.15 -7.62
N ALA A 163 27.98 1.47 -7.54
CA ALA A 163 26.85 2.22 -7.00
C ALA A 163 26.25 3.11 -8.09
N THR A 164 24.94 3.35 -8.03
CA THR A 164 24.27 4.31 -8.92
C THR A 164 23.34 5.18 -8.11
N VAL A 165 23.51 6.49 -8.20
CA VAL A 165 22.71 7.50 -7.47
C VAL A 165 21.95 8.34 -8.48
N ARG A 166 20.62 8.39 -8.36
CA ARG A 166 19.75 9.12 -9.29
C ARG A 166 18.68 9.88 -8.55
N LEU A 167 18.33 11.06 -9.07
CA LEU A 167 17.10 11.76 -8.70
C LEU A 167 16.03 11.41 -9.75
N GLU A 168 14.98 10.71 -9.34
CA GLU A 168 13.90 10.28 -10.24
C GLU A 168 12.54 10.34 -9.56
N ARG A 169 11.47 10.46 -10.36
CA ARG A 169 10.10 10.33 -9.87
C ARG A 169 9.68 8.87 -9.87
N ARG A 170 9.29 8.34 -8.71
CA ARG A 170 9.00 6.90 -8.54
C ARG A 170 7.71 6.69 -7.74
N TYR A 171 7.02 5.59 -8.05
CA TYR A 171 5.86 5.14 -7.26
C TYR A 171 6.30 4.47 -5.96
N PHE A 172 5.74 4.92 -4.84
CA PHE A 172 5.95 4.36 -3.52
C PHE A 172 4.66 3.71 -3.02
N PRO A 173 4.73 2.55 -2.34
CA PRO A 173 3.61 2.06 -1.57
C PRO A 173 3.38 2.94 -0.33
N THR A 174 2.22 2.78 0.31
CA THR A 174 1.92 3.38 1.60
C THR A 174 2.94 2.95 2.65
N ARG A 175 3.47 3.88 3.43
CA ARG A 175 4.51 3.62 4.45
C ARG A 175 4.18 4.29 5.77
N GLN A 176 4.31 3.56 6.86
CA GLN A 176 4.17 4.08 8.21
C GLN A 176 5.55 4.34 8.86
N TYR A 177 5.64 5.45 9.56
CA TYR A 177 6.78 5.93 10.32
C TYR A 177 6.25 6.36 11.69
N GLY A 178 6.19 5.44 12.65
CA GLY A 178 5.58 5.66 13.96
C GLY A 178 4.08 5.94 13.84
N ASP A 179 3.69 7.17 14.14
CA ASP A 179 2.31 7.66 14.03
C ASP A 179 2.06 8.48 12.76
N VAL A 180 3.00 8.48 11.82
CA VAL A 180 2.87 9.14 10.52
C VAL A 180 2.72 8.11 9.40
N THR A 181 1.69 8.24 8.58
CA THR A 181 1.46 7.36 7.42
C THR A 181 1.53 8.16 6.14
N LEU A 182 2.51 7.87 5.28
CA LEU A 182 2.61 8.47 3.95
C LEU A 182 1.84 7.63 2.92
N PRO A 183 0.93 8.23 2.13
CA PRO A 183 0.09 7.50 1.18
C PRO A 183 0.89 6.92 0.00
N CYS A 184 0.30 5.95 -0.71
CA CYS A 184 0.89 5.46 -1.95
C CYS A 184 0.74 6.47 -3.08
N GLY A 185 1.76 6.60 -3.92
CA GLY A 185 1.75 7.53 -5.05
C GLY A 185 3.15 7.82 -5.59
N SER A 186 3.23 8.78 -6.51
CA SER A 186 4.48 9.14 -7.20
C SER A 186 5.18 10.33 -6.53
N TYR A 187 6.38 10.10 -6.00
CA TYR A 187 7.20 11.08 -5.29
C TYR A 187 8.52 11.31 -6.00
N ASP A 188 9.12 12.48 -5.79
CA ASP A 188 10.53 12.68 -6.11
C ASP A 188 11.37 11.89 -5.12
N ALA A 189 12.34 11.14 -5.65
CA ALA A 189 13.13 10.23 -4.87
C ALA A 189 14.59 10.24 -5.29
N VAL A 190 15.46 10.25 -4.29
CA VAL A 190 16.86 9.93 -4.46
C VAL A 190 16.98 8.42 -4.36
N ARG A 191 17.38 7.79 -5.45
CA ARG A 191 17.50 6.35 -5.58
C ARG A 191 18.95 5.93 -5.64
N VAL A 192 19.32 5.01 -4.77
CA VAL A 192 20.66 4.43 -4.68
C VAL A 192 20.55 2.94 -4.99
N LEU A 193 21.19 2.50 -6.07
CA LEU A 193 21.29 1.09 -6.44
C LEU A 193 22.69 0.59 -6.11
N LEU A 194 22.79 -0.48 -5.32
CA LEU A 194 24.04 -1.15 -5.03
C LEU A 194 24.15 -2.41 -5.91
N GLY A 195 25.24 -2.54 -6.67
CA GLY A 195 25.46 -3.63 -7.61
C GLY A 195 24.29 -3.78 -8.59
N ARG A 196 23.66 -4.96 -8.60
CA ARG A 196 22.51 -5.24 -9.49
C ARG A 196 21.19 -4.61 -9.01
N GLY A 197 21.10 -4.15 -7.77
CA GLY A 197 19.88 -3.57 -7.21
C GLY A 197 18.68 -4.53 -7.16
N THR A 198 18.92 -5.85 -7.01
CA THR A 198 17.88 -6.88 -7.01
C THR A 198 17.40 -7.28 -5.61
N GLY A 199 18.03 -6.73 -4.58
CA GLY A 199 17.71 -7.01 -3.19
C GLY A 199 16.47 -6.27 -2.66
N LYS A 200 16.13 -6.55 -1.40
CA LYS A 200 15.02 -5.89 -0.70
C LYS A 200 15.21 -4.38 -0.62
N ASN A 201 14.10 -3.68 -0.79
CA ASN A 201 14.04 -2.22 -0.77
C ASN A 201 14.19 -1.66 0.64
N TRP A 202 14.89 -0.55 0.78
CA TRP A 202 14.82 0.31 1.96
C TRP A 202 14.21 1.65 1.58
N TRP A 203 13.17 2.07 2.30
CA TRP A 203 12.40 3.29 2.01
C TRP A 203 12.51 4.27 3.17
N CYS A 204 12.80 5.52 2.85
CA CYS A 204 12.90 6.57 3.84
C CYS A 204 12.53 7.95 3.23
N VAL A 205 12.58 9.02 4.02
CA VAL A 205 12.27 10.40 3.59
C VAL A 205 13.45 11.30 3.94
N LEU A 206 14.08 11.87 2.91
CA LEU A 206 15.18 12.83 3.06
C LEU A 206 14.68 14.23 3.39
N TYR A 207 13.50 14.62 2.90
CA TYR A 207 12.87 15.89 3.24
C TYR A 207 11.34 15.75 3.38
N PRO A 208 10.73 16.24 4.47
CA PRO A 208 11.37 16.65 5.72
C PRO A 208 12.25 15.53 6.30
N PRO A 209 13.33 15.84 7.03
CA PRO A 209 14.38 14.87 7.23
C PRO A 209 14.00 13.82 8.27
N LEU A 210 13.71 12.60 7.81
CA LEU A 210 13.43 11.42 8.66
C LEU A 210 14.61 10.48 8.77
N CYS A 211 15.46 10.47 7.74
CA CYS A 211 16.62 9.62 7.68
C CYS A 211 17.81 10.34 8.30
N PHE A 212 18.03 10.14 9.59
CA PHE A 212 19.31 10.47 10.22
C PHE A 212 19.94 9.22 10.81
N SER A 213 21.26 9.16 10.75
CA SER A 213 22.10 8.16 11.42
C SER A 213 21.73 8.13 12.91
N GLY A 214 20.97 7.11 13.32
CA GLY A 214 20.51 6.90 14.71
C GLY A 214 18.99 6.88 14.93
N ILE A 215 18.19 7.58 14.11
CA ILE A 215 16.71 7.60 14.25
C ILE A 215 16.02 6.70 13.23
N ALA A 216 16.64 6.45 12.07
CA ALA A 216 16.10 5.55 11.06
C ALA A 216 15.90 4.10 11.54
N SER A 217 16.51 3.72 12.68
CA SER A 217 16.36 2.42 13.34
C SER A 217 15.17 2.33 14.30
N SER A 218 14.64 3.45 14.81
CA SER A 218 13.45 3.43 15.69
C SER A 218 12.15 3.31 14.90
N GLY A 219 12.18 3.59 13.60
CA GLY A 219 10.99 3.61 12.75
C GLY A 219 10.04 4.77 13.07
N GLU A 220 10.45 5.73 13.90
CA GLU A 220 9.65 6.87 14.34
C GLU A 220 10.21 8.19 13.82
N MET A 221 9.31 9.15 13.58
CA MET A 221 9.65 10.48 13.09
C MET A 221 10.13 11.39 14.24
N PRO A 222 11.26 12.11 14.10
CA PRO A 222 11.67 13.13 15.06
C PRO A 222 10.59 14.21 15.24
N PRO A 223 10.44 14.81 16.44
CA PRO A 223 9.42 15.81 16.70
C PRO A 223 9.54 17.02 15.76
N ASP A 224 10.75 17.53 15.53
CA ASP A 224 10.98 18.70 14.67
C ASP A 224 10.58 18.42 13.21
N SER A 225 11.00 17.28 12.65
CA SER A 225 10.62 16.86 11.29
C SER A 225 9.11 16.62 11.16
N LYS A 226 8.46 16.20 12.25
CA LYS A 226 7.02 16.00 12.31
C LYS A 226 6.27 17.32 12.27
N GLU A 227 6.75 18.32 12.98
CA GLU A 227 6.18 19.67 12.96
C GLU A 227 6.34 20.31 11.58
N GLU A 228 7.50 20.15 10.95
CA GLU A 228 7.73 20.58 9.58
C GLU A 228 6.79 19.87 8.60
N LEU A 229 6.65 18.55 8.69
CA LEU A 229 5.68 17.82 7.86
C LEU A 229 4.23 18.27 8.14
N LYS A 230 3.84 18.51 9.39
CA LYS A 230 2.51 19.04 9.73
C LYS A 230 2.27 20.41 9.11
N ALA A 231 3.28 21.27 9.05
CA ALA A 231 3.18 22.59 8.44
C ALA A 231 2.94 22.52 6.92
N LEU A 232 3.47 21.48 6.26
CA LEU A 232 3.28 21.22 4.82
C LEU A 232 1.90 20.61 4.50
N VAL A 233 1.19 20.09 5.50
CA VAL A 233 -0.07 19.36 5.31
C VAL A 233 -1.27 20.25 5.70
N PRO A 234 -2.27 20.41 4.81
CA PRO A 234 -3.54 21.04 5.14
C PRO A 234 -4.23 20.43 6.37
N GLU A 235 -4.84 21.26 7.22
CA GLU A 235 -5.47 20.84 8.49
C GLU A 235 -6.46 19.67 8.33
N ASP A 236 -7.24 19.66 7.25
CA ASP A 236 -8.24 18.65 6.94
C ASP A 236 -7.63 17.27 6.66
N GLU A 237 -6.39 17.22 6.19
CA GLU A 237 -5.66 15.97 5.88
C GLU A 237 -4.75 15.50 7.02
N ARG A 238 -4.51 16.32 8.05
CA ARG A 238 -3.60 15.94 9.13
C ARG A 238 -4.06 14.70 9.88
N SER A 239 -5.36 14.51 10.07
CA SER A 239 -5.89 13.33 10.77
C SER A 239 -5.65 12.01 10.03
N SER A 240 -5.53 12.04 8.70
CA SER A 240 -5.27 10.83 7.90
C SER A 240 -3.78 10.50 7.81
N LEU A 241 -2.90 11.50 7.93
CA LEU A 241 -1.46 11.32 7.97
C LEU A 241 -0.94 11.03 9.39
N PHE A 242 -1.42 11.78 10.39
CA PHE A 242 -0.99 11.73 11.79
C PHE A 242 -2.07 11.01 12.62
N GLY A 243 -1.90 9.71 12.83
CA GLY A 243 -2.92 8.87 13.45
C GLY A 243 -2.36 7.58 14.03
N ALA A 244 -3.21 6.86 14.78
CA ALA A 244 -2.84 5.57 15.35
C ALA A 244 -2.37 4.59 14.27
N LYS A 245 -1.46 3.66 14.63
CA LYS A 245 -0.88 2.67 13.71
C LYS A 245 -1.98 1.99 12.87
N THR A 246 -2.08 2.42 11.62
CA THR A 246 -2.92 1.76 10.62
C THR A 246 -2.30 0.40 10.30
N LEU A 247 -3.09 -0.66 10.28
CA LEU A 247 -2.62 -1.99 9.88
C LEU A 247 -2.27 -1.98 8.38
N ILE A 248 -0.99 -1.82 8.05
CA ILE A 248 -0.49 -1.98 6.68
C ILE A 248 -0.12 -3.45 6.46
N PHE A 249 -0.77 -4.08 5.48
CA PHE A 249 -0.48 -5.47 5.10
C PHE A 249 0.95 -5.59 4.54
N GLY A 250 1.81 -6.37 5.21
CA GLY A 250 3.21 -6.61 4.81
C GLY A 250 4.28 -5.93 5.69
N GLU A 251 3.89 -5.13 6.69
CA GLU A 251 4.84 -4.36 7.52
C GLU A 251 5.57 -5.21 8.59
N ARG A 252 4.97 -6.35 8.99
CA ARG A 252 5.57 -7.31 9.94
C ARG A 252 6.93 -7.85 9.50
N GLU A 253 7.17 -7.95 8.19
CA GLU A 253 8.44 -8.46 7.66
C GLU A 253 9.58 -7.43 7.83
N LEU A 254 9.26 -6.13 7.78
CA LEU A 254 10.23 -5.03 7.92
C LEU A 254 10.59 -4.72 9.38
N GLU A 255 9.62 -4.79 10.31
CA GLU A 255 9.92 -4.66 11.75
C GLU A 255 10.86 -5.79 12.22
N LEU A 256 10.71 -6.99 11.67
CA LEU A 256 11.61 -8.12 11.95
C LEU A 256 13.02 -7.88 11.37
N GLU A 257 13.12 -7.32 10.17
CA GLU A 257 14.41 -6.98 9.55
C GLU A 257 15.13 -5.83 10.26
N GLN A 258 14.42 -4.79 10.69
CA GLN A 258 14.98 -3.68 11.46
C GLN A 258 15.46 -4.15 12.84
N LYS A 259 14.70 -5.02 13.51
CA LYS A 259 15.11 -5.64 14.77
C LYS A 259 16.29 -6.60 14.58
N ALA A 260 16.35 -7.34 13.47
CA ALA A 260 17.49 -8.20 13.14
C ALA A 260 18.77 -7.37 12.88
N ALA A 261 18.66 -6.28 12.11
CA ALA A 261 19.80 -5.39 11.86
C ALA A 261 20.27 -4.66 13.14
N ALA A 262 19.35 -4.19 13.98
CA ALA A 262 19.68 -3.53 15.25
C ALA A 262 20.31 -4.49 16.29
N SER A 263 20.00 -5.78 16.23
CA SER A 263 20.57 -6.79 17.12
C SER A 263 21.93 -7.34 16.66
N ASP A 264 22.27 -7.20 15.37
CA ASP A 264 23.57 -7.63 14.83
C ASP A 264 24.64 -6.53 14.84
N VAL A 265 24.28 -5.28 15.19
CA VAL A 265 25.26 -4.27 15.63
C VAL A 265 25.71 -4.62 17.06
N ARG A 266 26.47 -5.72 17.18
CA ARG A 266 27.31 -5.97 18.35
C ARG A 266 28.35 -4.87 18.38
N VAL A 267 28.15 -3.92 19.30
CA VAL A 267 29.09 -2.87 19.70
C VAL A 267 30.48 -3.48 19.84
N LYS A 268 31.27 -3.38 18.76
CA LYS A 268 32.68 -3.79 18.74
C LYS A 268 33.55 -2.59 19.10
N PHE A 269 33.21 -1.90 20.18
CA PHE A 269 34.08 -0.91 20.78
C PHE A 269 33.93 -0.95 22.30
N TRP A 270 35.09 -1.00 22.97
CA TRP A 270 35.39 -0.59 24.35
C TRP A 270 35.94 -1.65 25.33
N LEU A 271 35.74 -2.96 25.14
CA LEU A 271 36.30 -3.97 26.07
C LEU A 271 37.70 -4.50 25.70
N ALA A 272 38.13 -4.37 24.45
CA ALA A 272 39.44 -4.87 24.00
C ALA A 272 40.58 -3.86 24.20
N GLU A 273 40.28 -2.60 24.56
CA GLU A 273 41.29 -1.54 24.74
C GLU A 273 41.58 -1.25 26.22
N VAL A 274 40.68 -1.66 27.13
CA VAL A 274 40.84 -1.49 28.59
C VAL A 274 41.56 -2.68 29.25
N LEU A 275 41.70 -3.82 28.56
CA LEU A 275 42.37 -5.02 29.10
C LEU A 275 43.81 -5.22 28.58
N GLY A 276 44.36 -4.28 27.83
CA GLY A 276 45.71 -4.35 27.27
C GLY A 276 46.83 -3.70 28.10
N GLN A 277 46.52 -3.10 29.25
CA GLN A 277 47.53 -2.51 30.15
C GLN A 277 47.49 -3.16 31.53
N LYS A 278 48.26 -4.25 31.68
CA LYS A 278 48.81 -4.87 32.91
C LYS A 278 49.25 -6.28 32.49
N GLU A 279 50.46 -6.78 32.63
CA GLU A 279 51.63 -6.50 33.46
C GLU A 279 52.81 -7.22 32.77
N THR A 280 54.01 -6.64 32.74
CA THR A 280 55.24 -7.42 32.83
C THR A 280 56.18 -6.70 33.81
N PRO A 281 56.67 -7.36 34.87
CA PRO A 281 57.85 -6.87 35.59
C PRO A 281 59.11 -6.96 34.72
#